data_AF-A0A937MYD7-F1
#
_entry.id   AF-A0A937MYD7-F1
#
_cell.length_a   1.000
_cell.length_b   1.000
_cell.length_c   1.000
_cell.angle_alpha   90.00
_cell.angle_beta   90.00
_cell.angle_gamma   90.00
#
_symmetry.space_group_name_H-M   'P 1'
#
loop_
_entity.id
_entity.type
_entity.pdbx_description
1 polymer ?
#
loop_
_entity_poly.entity_id
_entity_poly.type
_entity_poly.pdbx_seq_one_letter_code
_entity_poly.pdbx_strand_id
1 'polypeptide(L)'
;MEPLSIEKLKESRVFLKEIRFDITPRLFVDPKSAPGGEPADIGYGYMLYIDLMKDRPVIMVMQMKQIICKSVGYITDAPQELLKSSMEGAGEECVEGMYPLSGELIIWLKKEFEIS
;
A
#
# COMPACT_ATOMS: atom_id res chain seq x y z
N MET A 1 10.38 12.50 -1.48
CA MET A 1 8.97 12.06 -1.40
C MET A 1 8.23 13.05 -0.54
N GLU A 2 6.95 13.28 -0.82
CA GLU A 2 6.15 14.30 -0.15
C GLU A 2 5.09 13.65 0.75
N PRO A 3 4.78 14.26 1.91
CA PRO A 3 3.66 13.82 2.73
C PRO A 3 2.34 14.08 1.98
N LEU A 4 1.45 13.10 2.04
CA LEU A 4 0.11 13.14 1.46
C LEU A 4 -0.90 13.00 2.59
N SER A 5 -1.86 13.92 2.68
CA SER A 5 -2.99 13.73 3.56
C SER A 5 -4.06 12.89 2.88
N ILE A 6 -4.84 12.18 3.68
CA ILE A 6 -6.00 11.40 3.19
C ILE A 6 -7.00 12.32 2.49
N GLU A 7 -7.32 13.47 3.09
CA GLU A 7 -8.24 14.45 2.50
C GLU A 7 -7.81 14.89 1.10
N LYS A 8 -6.51 15.16 0.89
CA LYS A 8 -5.99 15.52 -0.44
C LYS A 8 -6.09 14.36 -1.43
N LEU A 9 -5.86 13.13 -0.98
CA LEU A 9 -5.97 11.94 -1.83
C LEU A 9 -7.42 11.67 -2.26
N LYS A 10 -8.41 12.00 -1.42
CA LYS A 10 -9.84 11.90 -1.75
C LYS A 10 -10.26 12.81 -2.91
N GLU A 11 -9.57 13.93 -3.11
CA GLU A 11 -9.84 14.82 -4.25
C GLU A 11 -9.38 14.22 -5.60
N SER A 12 -8.47 13.24 -5.57
CA SER A 12 -7.91 12.61 -6.77
C SER A 12 -8.76 11.42 -7.22
N ARG A 13 -9.66 11.67 -8.19
CA ARG A 13 -10.46 10.62 -8.83
C ARG A 13 -9.62 9.50 -9.46
N VAL A 14 -8.44 9.85 -9.98
CA VAL A 14 -7.51 8.89 -10.58
C VAL A 14 -6.97 7.95 -9.52
N PHE A 15 -6.48 8.49 -8.40
CA PHE A 15 -5.98 7.69 -7.28
C PHE A 15 -7.05 6.73 -6.73
N LEU A 16 -8.24 7.26 -6.43
CA LEU A 16 -9.33 6.46 -5.86
C LEU A 16 -9.79 5.31 -6.79
N LYS A 17 -9.74 5.53 -8.11
CA LYS A 17 -10.11 4.51 -9.10
C LYS A 17 -9.02 3.44 -9.28
N GLU A 18 -7.78 3.80 -9.02
CA GLU A 18 -6.60 2.99 -9.40
C GLU A 18 -5.84 2.41 -8.21
N ILE A 19 -6.28 2.68 -6.98
CA ILE A 19 -5.73 2.08 -5.76
C ILE A 19 -5.97 0.56 -5.75
N ARG A 20 -4.90 -0.20 -5.50
CA ARG A 20 -4.87 -1.67 -5.52
C ARG A 20 -4.59 -2.20 -4.12
N PHE A 21 -5.65 -2.52 -3.38
CA PHE A 21 -5.55 -3.18 -2.08
C PHE A 21 -5.27 -4.69 -2.19
N ASP A 22 -5.43 -5.26 -3.38
CA ASP A 22 -5.19 -6.65 -3.71
C ASP A 22 -3.71 -6.97 -4.01
N ILE A 23 -2.88 -5.94 -4.21
CA ILE A 23 -1.44 -6.09 -4.45
C ILE A 23 -0.68 -5.84 -3.15
N THR A 24 -0.03 -6.89 -2.65
CA THR A 24 0.87 -6.83 -1.48
C THR A 24 2.32 -6.66 -1.91
N PRO A 25 3.24 -6.25 -1.01
CA PRO A 25 4.67 -6.23 -1.32
C PRO A 25 5.21 -7.56 -1.84
N ARG A 26 4.79 -8.69 -1.25
CA ARG A 26 5.18 -10.03 -1.71
C ARG A 26 4.77 -10.26 -3.16
N LEU A 27 3.51 -9.96 -3.52
CA LEU A 27 3.01 -10.09 -4.89
C LEU A 27 3.68 -9.11 -5.86
N PHE A 28 4.10 -7.96 -5.38
CA PHE A 28 4.83 -6.98 -6.18
C PHE A 28 6.25 -7.45 -6.52
N VAL A 29 6.97 -7.99 -5.53
CA VAL A 29 8.35 -8.47 -5.70
C VAL A 29 8.38 -9.81 -6.44
N ASP A 30 7.46 -10.72 -6.13
CA ASP A 30 7.32 -12.00 -6.79
C ASP A 30 5.88 -12.23 -7.25
N PRO A 31 5.49 -11.72 -8.43
CA PRO A 31 4.13 -11.90 -8.96
C PRO A 31 3.71 -13.37 -9.11
N LYS A 32 4.66 -14.30 -9.21
CA LYS A 32 4.38 -15.75 -9.34
C LYS A 32 3.98 -16.39 -8.02
N SER A 33 4.16 -15.71 -6.89
CA SER A 33 3.70 -16.19 -5.59
C SER A 33 2.18 -16.05 -5.42
N ALA A 34 1.48 -15.51 -6.42
CA ALA A 34 0.04 -15.38 -6.42
C ALA A 34 -0.67 -16.75 -6.27
N PRO A 35 -1.70 -16.84 -5.41
CA PRO A 35 -2.52 -18.04 -5.30
C PRO A 35 -3.18 -18.38 -6.63
N GLY A 36 -3.16 -19.66 -7.02
CA GLY A 36 -3.79 -20.13 -8.27
C GLY A 36 -2.86 -20.22 -9.47
N GLY A 37 -1.58 -19.82 -9.34
CA GLY A 37 -0.53 -20.08 -10.33
C GLY A 37 -0.49 -19.11 -11.52
N GLU A 38 -1.48 -18.23 -11.67
CA GLU A 38 -1.41 -17.09 -12.59
C GLU A 38 -0.68 -15.92 -11.90
N PRO A 39 0.33 -15.29 -12.55
CA PRO A 39 1.03 -14.17 -11.96
C PRO A 39 0.11 -12.98 -11.66
N ALA A 40 0.30 -12.31 -10.52
CA ALA A 40 -0.44 -11.09 -10.18
C ALA A 40 -0.20 -9.97 -11.21
N ASP A 41 -1.25 -9.28 -11.63
CA ASP A 41 -1.13 -8.12 -12.51
C ASP A 41 -0.70 -6.87 -11.72
N ILE A 42 0.60 -6.60 -11.81
CA ILE A 42 1.29 -5.43 -11.25
C ILE A 42 1.53 -4.32 -12.29
N GLY A 43 0.89 -4.39 -13.45
CA GLY A 43 1.16 -3.51 -14.58
C GLY A 43 0.61 -2.09 -14.42
N TYR A 44 -0.36 -1.85 -13.53
CA TYR A 44 -0.97 -0.53 -13.38
C TYR A 44 -1.65 -0.32 -12.02
N GLY A 45 -1.58 0.92 -11.53
CA GLY A 45 -2.36 1.40 -10.39
C GLY A 45 -1.49 1.99 -9.28
N TYR A 46 -2.04 2.08 -8.07
CA TYR A 46 -1.31 2.50 -6.88
C TYR A 46 -1.28 1.37 -5.86
N MET A 47 -0.08 0.88 -5.56
CA MET A 47 0.16 -0.04 -4.45
C MET A 47 0.43 0.75 -3.18
N LEU A 48 -0.14 0.29 -2.07
CA LEU A 48 0.11 0.80 -0.74
C LEU A 48 0.85 -0.25 0.10
N TYR A 49 1.84 0.19 0.86
CA TYR A 49 2.59 -0.65 1.82
C TYR A 49 3.09 0.19 2.98
N ILE A 50 3.48 -0.44 4.07
CA ILE A 50 4.09 0.24 5.21
C ILE A 50 5.61 0.18 5.07
N ASP A 51 6.27 1.30 5.34
CA ASP A 51 7.73 1.42 5.42
C ASP A 51 8.10 2.35 6.60
N LEU A 52 9.38 2.35 6.97
CA LEU A 52 9.92 3.18 8.04
C LEU A 52 10.56 4.45 7.48
N MET A 53 9.96 5.59 7.79
CA MET A 53 10.53 6.91 7.51
C MET A 53 11.05 7.53 8.80
N LYS A 54 12.39 7.56 8.97
CA LYS A 54 13.04 8.01 10.21
C LYS A 54 12.51 7.25 11.44
N ASP A 55 12.49 5.93 11.35
CA ASP A 55 11.99 5.00 12.38
C ASP A 55 10.49 5.13 12.70
N ARG A 56 9.74 5.92 11.93
CA ARG A 56 8.29 6.04 12.05
C ARG A 56 7.58 5.28 10.92
N PRO A 57 6.66 4.36 11.24
CA PRO A 57 5.83 3.71 10.24
C PRO A 57 4.97 4.72 9.48
N VAL A 58 5.00 4.63 8.15
CA VAL A 58 4.15 5.41 7.25
C VAL A 58 3.59 4.50 6.16
N ILE A 59 2.47 4.89 5.55
CA ILE A 59 1.96 4.19 4.37
C ILE A 59 2.58 4.83 3.14
N MET A 60 3.41 4.10 2.43
CA MET A 60 4.00 4.50 1.17
C MET A 60 2.98 4.35 0.04
N VAL A 61 2.95 5.32 -0.87
CA VAL A 61 2.13 5.29 -2.08
C VAL A 61 3.05 5.10 -3.27
N MET A 62 2.98 3.93 -3.91
CA MET A 62 3.76 3.61 -5.11
C MET A 62 2.86 3.53 -6.33
N GLN A 63 3.15 4.36 -7.33
CA GLN A 63 2.51 4.26 -8.64
C GLN A 63 3.20 3.18 -9.47
N MET A 64 2.42 2.24 -9.97
CA MET A 64 2.84 1.20 -10.91
C MET A 64 2.37 1.58 -12.31
N LYS A 65 3.28 1.58 -13.29
CA LYS A 65 2.96 1.84 -14.70
C LYS A 65 3.88 1.04 -15.62
N GLN A 66 3.45 -0.17 -15.95
CA GLN A 66 4.11 -1.16 -16.78
C GLN A 66 5.56 -1.39 -16.35
N ILE A 67 6.51 -0.72 -17.02
CA ILE A 67 7.95 -0.90 -16.83
C ILE A 67 8.48 -0.05 -15.67
N ILE A 68 7.72 0.96 -15.22
CA ILE A 68 8.19 1.93 -14.23
C ILE A 68 7.32 1.86 -12.98
N CYS A 69 7.97 1.76 -11.83
CA CYS A 69 7.36 1.96 -10.52
C CYS A 69 8.01 3.16 -9.83
N LYS A 70 7.20 4.00 -9.20
CA LYS A 70 7.69 5.21 -8.52
C LYS A 70 6.91 5.46 -7.23
N SER A 71 7.61 5.61 -6.11
CA SER A 71 7.02 6.15 -4.88
C SER A 71 6.65 7.62 -5.11
N VAL A 72 5.35 7.93 -5.06
CA VAL A 72 4.80 9.27 -5.34
C VAL A 72 4.56 10.07 -4.06
N GLY A 73 4.49 9.41 -2.90
CA GLY A 73 4.40 10.06 -1.61
C GLY A 73 4.15 9.05 -0.49
N TYR A 74 3.80 9.56 0.69
CA TYR A 74 3.49 8.75 1.85
C TYR A 74 2.40 9.39 2.71
N ILE A 75 1.54 8.58 3.31
CA ILE A 75 0.42 9.00 4.16
C ILE A 75 0.89 9.08 5.61
N THR A 76 0.70 10.24 6.23
CA THR A 76 1.10 10.50 7.63
C THR A 76 -0.03 10.40 8.65
N ASP A 77 -1.27 10.40 8.17
CA ASP A 77 -2.46 10.60 9.00
C ASP A 77 -3.03 9.27 9.51
N ALA A 78 -2.42 8.15 9.12
CA ALA A 78 -2.82 6.82 9.58
C ALA A 78 -2.50 6.60 11.06
N PRO A 79 -3.43 6.01 11.84
CA PRO A 79 -3.22 5.68 13.24
C PRO A 79 -1.98 4.80 13.43
N GLN A 80 -1.02 5.27 14.21
CA GLN A 80 0.27 4.60 14.37
C GLN A 80 0.13 3.19 14.96
N GLU A 81 -0.85 2.97 15.83
CA GLU A 81 -1.12 1.65 16.41
C GLU A 81 -1.62 0.65 15.36
N LEU A 82 -2.40 1.10 14.36
CA LEU A 82 -2.82 0.24 13.25
C LEU A 82 -1.64 -0.11 12.33
N LEU A 83 -0.72 0.83 12.11
CA LEU A 83 0.48 0.57 11.32
C LEU A 83 1.39 -0.45 12.01
N LYS A 84 1.66 -0.26 13.31
CA LYS A 84 2.47 -1.19 14.11
C LYS A 84 1.85 -2.59 14.15
N SER A 85 0.55 -2.69 14.43
CA SER A 85 -0.17 -3.97 14.43
C SER A 85 -0.05 -4.70 13.08
N SER A 86 -0.14 -3.96 11.97
CA SER A 86 0.04 -4.52 10.63
C SER A 86 1.46 -5.04 10.41
N MET A 87 2.48 -4.32 10.89
CA MET A 87 3.88 -4.75 10.80
C MET A 87 4.17 -5.97 11.67
N GLU A 88 3.63 -6.03 12.89
CA GLU A 88 3.79 -7.15 13.82
C GLU A 88 3.17 -8.44 13.27
N GLY A 89 2.02 -8.33 12.59
CA GLY A 89 1.33 -9.45 11.95
C GLY A 89 1.86 -9.85 10.57
N ALA A 90 2.85 -9.15 10.02
CA ALA A 90 3.30 -9.35 8.63
C ALA A 90 4.01 -10.69 8.40
N GLY A 91 4.78 -11.18 9.38
CA GLY A 91 5.53 -12.43 9.25
C GLY A 91 6.38 -12.48 7.97
N GLU A 92 6.23 -13.56 7.19
CA GLU A 92 6.94 -13.77 5.92
C GLU A 92 6.41 -12.94 4.74
N GLU A 93 5.29 -12.21 4.92
CA GLU A 93 4.76 -11.31 3.88
C GLU A 93 5.52 -9.97 3.84
N CYS A 94 6.36 -9.68 4.84
CA CYS A 94 7.32 -8.59 4.77
C CYS A 94 8.47 -8.97 3.82
N VAL A 95 8.67 -8.16 2.79
CA VAL A 95 9.74 -8.37 1.81
C VAL A 95 10.47 -7.07 1.55
N GLU A 96 11.80 -7.10 1.53
CA GLU A 96 12.65 -5.93 1.24
C GLU A 96 12.35 -4.69 2.12
N GLY A 97 11.88 -4.89 3.35
CA GLY A 97 11.49 -3.80 4.27
C GLY A 97 10.10 -3.23 4.02
N MET A 98 9.36 -3.78 3.05
CA MET A 98 8.00 -3.40 2.71
C MET A 98 7.01 -4.32 3.45
N TYR A 99 6.23 -3.73 4.35
CA TYR A 99 5.24 -4.45 5.14
C TYR A 99 3.85 -4.34 4.48
N PRO A 100 3.08 -5.43 4.41
CA PRO A 100 1.72 -5.40 3.87
C PRO A 100 0.78 -4.60 4.76
N LEU A 101 -0.33 -4.15 4.18
CA LEU A 101 -1.45 -3.62 4.95
C LEU A 101 -2.23 -4.78 5.57
N SER A 102 -2.52 -4.72 6.87
CA SER A 102 -3.43 -5.68 7.50
C SER A 102 -4.87 -5.48 7.02
N GLY A 103 -5.72 -6.50 7.21
CA GLY A 103 -7.15 -6.39 6.90
C GLY A 103 -7.83 -5.23 7.63
N GLU A 104 -7.50 -5.00 8.91
CA GLU A 104 -8.04 -3.88 9.69
C GLU A 104 -7.61 -2.53 9.11
N LEU A 105 -6.34 -2.40 8.72
CA LEU A 105 -5.84 -1.17 8.10
C LEU A 105 -6.46 -0.92 6.73
N ILE A 106 -6.69 -1.96 5.92
CA ILE A 106 -7.40 -1.86 4.64
C ILE A 106 -8.83 -1.39 4.85
N ILE A 107 -9.55 -1.96 5.83
CA ILE A 107 -10.93 -1.55 6.17
C ILE A 107 -10.94 -0.07 6.59
N TRP A 108 -9.99 0.34 7.42
CA TRP A 108 -9.85 1.73 7.84
C TRP A 108 -9.59 2.65 6.63
N LEU A 109 -8.60 2.34 5.78
CA LEU A 109 -8.29 3.13 4.59
C LEU A 109 -9.47 3.25 3.63
N LYS A 110 -10.18 2.15 3.38
CA LYS A 110 -11.39 2.13 2.55
C LYS A 110 -12.46 3.08 3.09
N LYS A 111 -12.69 3.05 4.40
CA LYS A 111 -13.63 3.97 5.06
C LYS A 111 -13.19 5.42 4.90
N GLU A 112 -11.91 5.72 5.13
CA GLU A 112 -11.37 7.08 5.00
C GLU A 112 -11.45 7.60 3.56
N PHE A 113 -11.16 6.75 2.58
CA PHE A 113 -11.28 7.07 1.15
C PHE A 113 -12.70 7.00 0.60
N GLU A 114 -13.68 6.60 1.41
CA GLU A 114 -15.09 6.41 0.99
C GLU A 114 -15.23 5.39 -0.16
N ILE A 115 -14.41 4.34 -0.12
CA ILE A 115 -14.41 3.24 -1.10
C ILE A 115 -15.05 2.00 -0.44
N SER A 116 -16.06 1.43 -1.09
CA SER A 116 -16.73 0.19 -0.66
C SER A 116 -15.87 -1.05 -0.93
#